data_AF-A0A0B2SFQ1-F1
#
_entry.id   AF-A0A0B2SFQ1-F1
#
_cell.length_a   1.000
_cell.length_b   1.000
_cell.length_c   1.000
_cell.angle_alpha   90.00
_cell.angle_beta   90.00
_cell.angle_gamma   90.00
#
_symmetry.space_group_name_H-M   'P 1'
#
loop_
_entity.id
_entity.type
_entity.pdbx_description
1 polymer ?
#
loop_
_entity_poly.entity_id
_entity_poly.type
_entity_poly.pdbx_seq_one_letter_code
_entity_poly.pdbx_strand_id
1 'polypeptide(L)'
;MSYPLSSLLQVWTCSNTWHHVSPIIADAESLNDCIFSLLRTLDGDQIANVASVLWCLWQRRNDNVWNNVEKPPQLSLNMATGYIRQSQVACKHFHSSTTTRALPNNTIPRWMKPELGFIKCNVDASISSEARQFMLGGCICNSNGEFMLARTSFSHGNIPAAEAEASSFLAAAHWVSQMGLTHVIFKLDCTQLYDSLRSNRHKNSK
;
A
#
# COMPACT_ATOMS: atom_id res chain seq x y z
N MET A 1 -16.60 -19.47 4.62
CA MET A 1 -15.98 -20.46 3.71
C MET A 1 -14.47 -20.28 3.77
N SER A 2 -13.72 -21.34 4.10
CA SER A 2 -12.26 -21.32 4.14
C SER A 2 -11.70 -21.61 2.75
N TYR A 3 -10.81 -20.74 2.26
CA TYR A 3 -10.11 -20.96 1.01
C TYR A 3 -9.12 -22.14 1.15
N PRO A 4 -9.11 -23.14 0.25
CA PRO A 4 -8.38 -24.38 0.45
C PRO A 4 -6.85 -24.19 0.40
N LEU A 5 -6.15 -24.71 1.41
CA LEU A 5 -4.70 -24.59 1.56
C LEU A 5 -3.92 -25.24 0.39
N SER A 6 -4.45 -26.35 -0.15
CA SER A 6 -3.88 -27.05 -1.31
C SER A 6 -3.80 -26.17 -2.57
N SER A 7 -4.78 -25.29 -2.74
CA SER A 7 -4.86 -24.35 -3.85
C SER A 7 -3.82 -23.22 -3.75
N LEU A 8 -3.49 -22.80 -2.52
CA LEU A 8 -2.41 -21.82 -2.27
C LEU A 8 -1.03 -22.43 -2.55
N LEU A 9 -0.81 -23.67 -2.10
CA LEU A 9 0.48 -24.35 -2.26
C LEU A 9 0.82 -24.59 -3.73
N GLN A 10 -0.18 -24.93 -4.56
CA GLN A 10 0.02 -25.09 -6.01
C GLN A 10 0.56 -23.81 -6.68
N VAL A 11 0.05 -22.63 -6.33
CA VAL A 11 0.53 -21.37 -6.92
C VAL A 11 1.99 -21.11 -6.50
N TRP A 12 2.34 -21.37 -5.24
CA TRP A 12 3.72 -21.23 -4.77
C TRP A 12 4.68 -22.19 -5.50
N THR A 13 4.32 -23.47 -5.60
CA THR A 13 5.14 -24.46 -6.30
C THR A 13 5.31 -24.11 -7.78
N CYS A 14 4.24 -23.74 -8.46
CA CYS A 14 4.28 -23.41 -9.88
C CYS A 14 4.95 -22.05 -10.18
N SER A 15 5.05 -21.15 -9.20
CA SER A 15 5.76 -19.88 -9.36
C SER A 15 7.28 -20.00 -9.38
N ASN A 16 7.82 -21.17 -9.03
CA ASN A 16 9.25 -21.40 -8.82
C ASN A 16 9.90 -20.48 -7.76
N THR A 17 9.12 -19.79 -6.92
CA THR A 17 9.66 -18.93 -5.83
C THR A 17 9.69 -19.63 -4.49
N TRP A 18 8.97 -20.75 -4.35
CA TRP A 18 8.78 -21.43 -3.06
C TRP A 18 10.09 -21.82 -2.38
N HIS A 19 11.10 -22.26 -3.13
CA HIS A 19 12.39 -22.68 -2.56
C HIS A 19 13.18 -21.52 -1.92
N HIS A 20 12.92 -20.27 -2.33
CA HIS A 20 13.49 -19.08 -1.68
C HIS A 20 12.71 -18.69 -0.43
N VAL A 21 11.41 -18.91 -0.43
CA VAL A 21 10.48 -18.42 0.60
C VAL A 21 10.32 -19.42 1.74
N SER A 22 10.30 -20.72 1.45
CA SER A 22 9.97 -21.78 2.41
C SER A 22 10.92 -21.85 3.62
N PRO A 23 12.25 -21.68 3.48
CA PRO A 23 13.15 -21.72 4.64
C PRO A 23 12.90 -20.51 5.56
N ILE A 24 12.66 -19.34 4.96
CA ILE A 24 12.43 -18.09 5.70
C ILE A 24 11.10 -18.15 6.46
N ILE A 25 10.04 -18.71 5.85
CA ILE A 25 8.77 -18.92 6.53
C ILE A 25 8.91 -19.91 7.69
N ALA A 26 9.68 -20.98 7.51
CA ALA A 26 9.85 -22.02 8.52
C ALA A 26 10.58 -21.51 9.77
N ASP A 27 11.54 -20.60 9.59
CA ASP A 27 12.37 -20.06 10.67
C ASP A 27 11.77 -18.78 11.31
N ALA A 28 10.73 -18.18 10.71
CA ALA A 28 10.18 -16.93 11.20
C ALA A 28 9.33 -17.09 12.47
N GLU A 29 9.62 -16.28 13.49
CA GLU A 29 8.89 -16.31 14.76
C GLU A 29 7.55 -15.55 14.68
N SER A 30 7.40 -14.67 13.70
CA SER A 30 6.19 -13.88 13.48
C SER A 30 6.06 -13.46 12.01
N LEU A 31 4.87 -12.95 11.65
CA LEU A 31 4.66 -12.39 10.31
C LEU A 31 5.61 -11.22 10.02
N ASN A 32 5.83 -10.33 10.99
CA ASN A 32 6.73 -9.20 10.82
C ASN A 32 8.17 -9.68 10.57
N ASP A 33 8.62 -10.64 11.38
CA ASP A 33 9.94 -11.24 11.22
C ASP A 33 10.11 -11.92 9.86
N CYS A 34 9.10 -12.69 9.42
CA CYS A 34 9.06 -13.30 8.09
C CYS A 34 9.21 -12.24 6.97
N ILE A 35 8.40 -11.17 7.01
CA ILE A 35 8.44 -10.10 6.01
C ILE A 35 9.82 -9.43 5.98
N PHE A 36 10.35 -9.05 7.14
CA PHE A 36 11.65 -8.38 7.19
C PHE A 36 12.80 -9.30 6.82
N SER A 37 12.72 -10.59 7.12
CA SER A 37 13.71 -11.58 6.69
C SER A 37 13.68 -11.79 5.18
N LEU A 38 12.49 -11.88 4.57
CA LEU A 38 12.36 -11.92 3.10
C LEU A 38 12.99 -10.68 2.45
N LEU A 39 12.73 -9.49 2.98
CA LEU A 39 13.27 -8.24 2.45
C LEU A 39 14.79 -8.10 2.61
N ARG A 40 15.40 -8.80 3.58
CA ARG A 40 16.85 -8.78 3.81
C ARG A 40 17.60 -9.83 3.00
N THR A 41 16.99 -10.99 2.77
CA THR A 41 17.65 -12.15 2.17
C THR A 41 17.52 -12.17 0.65
N LEU A 42 16.41 -11.69 0.11
CA LEU A 42 16.11 -11.76 -1.32
C LEU A 42 16.56 -10.49 -2.04
N ASP A 43 16.97 -10.63 -3.31
CA ASP A 43 17.26 -9.49 -4.17
C ASP A 43 15.98 -8.81 -4.69
N GLY A 44 16.14 -7.67 -5.38
CA GLY A 44 15.00 -6.88 -5.86
C GLY A 44 14.09 -7.63 -6.84
N ASP A 45 14.63 -8.46 -7.72
CA ASP A 45 13.85 -9.23 -8.69
C ASP A 45 13.13 -10.40 -8.01
N GLN A 46 13.80 -11.06 -7.06
CA GLN A 46 13.21 -12.11 -6.23
C GLN A 46 12.06 -11.56 -5.37
N ILE A 47 12.24 -10.43 -4.70
CA ILE A 47 11.18 -9.77 -3.92
C ILE A 47 10.02 -9.38 -4.83
N ALA A 48 10.28 -8.83 -6.02
CA ALA A 48 9.23 -8.48 -6.97
C ALA A 48 8.42 -9.71 -7.40
N ASN A 49 9.08 -10.85 -7.64
CA ASN A 49 8.42 -12.12 -7.95
C ASN A 49 7.56 -12.61 -6.77
N VAL A 50 8.12 -12.67 -5.55
CA VAL A 50 7.40 -13.09 -4.34
C VAL A 50 6.19 -12.18 -4.06
N ALA A 51 6.38 -10.86 -4.15
CA ALA A 51 5.31 -9.88 -3.96
C ALA A 51 4.19 -10.04 -5.01
N SER A 52 4.54 -10.31 -6.27
CA SER A 52 3.55 -10.53 -7.33
C SER A 52 2.76 -11.82 -7.11
N VAL A 53 3.40 -12.89 -6.61
CA VAL A 53 2.72 -14.12 -6.22
C VAL A 53 1.77 -13.87 -5.05
N LEU A 54 2.22 -13.19 -4.00
CA LEU A 54 1.38 -12.81 -2.85
C LEU A 54 0.16 -12.00 -3.29
N TRP A 55 0.34 -11.02 -4.17
CA TRP A 55 -0.75 -10.21 -4.71
C TRP A 55 -1.75 -11.06 -5.50
N CYS A 56 -1.29 -11.98 -6.36
CA CYS A 56 -2.17 -12.87 -7.09
C CYS A 56 -2.91 -13.85 -6.18
N LEU A 57 -2.28 -14.34 -5.11
CA LEU A 57 -2.92 -15.16 -4.09
C LEU A 57 -4.00 -14.38 -3.33
N TRP A 58 -3.71 -13.15 -2.94
CA TRP A 58 -4.67 -12.24 -2.33
C TRP A 58 -5.88 -12.00 -3.24
N GLN A 59 -5.64 -11.71 -4.52
CA GLN A 59 -6.70 -11.49 -5.49
C GLN A 59 -7.55 -12.76 -5.69
N ARG A 60 -6.90 -13.92 -5.84
CA ARG A 60 -7.56 -15.22 -6.02
C ARG A 60 -8.44 -15.58 -4.81
N ARG A 61 -7.96 -15.31 -3.59
CA ARG A 61 -8.73 -15.45 -2.35
C ARG A 61 -9.93 -14.51 -2.34
N ASN A 62 -9.74 -13.24 -2.70
CA ASN A 62 -10.82 -12.25 -2.73
C ASN A 62 -11.91 -12.62 -3.74
N ASP A 63 -11.54 -13.06 -4.95
CA ASP A 63 -12.52 -13.51 -5.94
C ASP A 63 -13.34 -14.70 -5.44
N ASN A 64 -12.72 -15.62 -4.71
CA ASN A 64 -13.43 -16.75 -4.12
C ASN A 64 -14.36 -16.30 -2.99
N VAL A 65 -13.90 -15.44 -2.09
CA VAL A 65 -14.67 -14.99 -0.92
C VAL A 65 -15.84 -14.08 -1.33
N TRP A 66 -15.61 -13.15 -2.25
CA TRP A 66 -16.58 -12.10 -2.58
C TRP A 66 -17.43 -12.42 -3.81
N ASN A 67 -16.87 -13.14 -4.79
CA ASN A 67 -17.55 -13.43 -6.06
C ASN A 67 -17.86 -14.92 -6.24
N ASN A 68 -17.47 -15.78 -5.28
CA ASN A 68 -17.56 -17.23 -5.40
C ASN A 68 -16.87 -17.79 -6.67
N VAL A 69 -15.79 -17.13 -7.11
CA VAL A 69 -15.01 -17.51 -8.30
C VAL A 69 -13.69 -18.14 -7.90
N GLU A 70 -13.44 -19.37 -8.36
CA GLU A 70 -12.15 -20.03 -8.22
C GLU A 70 -11.37 -20.03 -9.54
N LYS A 71 -10.38 -19.14 -9.66
CA LYS A 71 -9.51 -19.03 -10.86
C LYS A 71 -8.45 -20.15 -10.95
N PRO A 72 -8.09 -20.69 -12.12
CA PRO A 72 -7.00 -21.65 -12.20
C PRO A 72 -5.65 -21.07 -11.69
N PRO A 73 -4.80 -21.84 -10.98
CA PRO A 73 -3.48 -21.38 -10.53
C PRO A 73 -2.61 -20.77 -11.64
N GLN A 74 -2.69 -21.34 -12.84
CA GLN A 74 -1.94 -20.84 -14.00
C GLN A 74 -2.32 -19.41 -14.40
N LEU A 75 -3.59 -19.03 -14.22
CA LEU A 75 -4.05 -17.67 -14.51
C LEU A 75 -3.41 -16.66 -13.55
N SER A 76 -3.29 -17.02 -12.27
CA SER A 76 -2.58 -16.21 -11.26
C SER A 76 -1.10 -16.02 -11.61
N LEU A 77 -0.43 -17.06 -12.11
CA LEU A 77 0.98 -16.95 -12.53
C LEU A 77 1.15 -16.05 -13.74
N ASN A 78 0.29 -16.23 -14.75
CA ASN A 78 0.31 -15.38 -15.94
C ASN A 78 0.05 -13.91 -15.58
N MET A 79 -0.84 -13.65 -14.61
CA MET A 79 -1.07 -12.31 -14.06
C MET A 79 0.16 -11.77 -13.33
N ALA A 80 0.82 -12.57 -12.49
CA ALA A 80 2.03 -12.16 -11.77
C ALA A 80 3.15 -11.78 -12.74
N THR A 81 3.45 -12.64 -13.72
CA THR A 81 4.47 -12.34 -14.76
C THR A 81 4.09 -11.14 -15.60
N GLY A 82 2.82 -11.02 -15.99
CA GLY A 82 2.30 -9.87 -16.72
C GLY A 82 2.47 -8.56 -15.95
N TYR A 83 2.19 -8.58 -14.64
CA TYR A 83 2.33 -7.44 -13.76
C TYR A 83 3.79 -6.97 -13.65
N ILE A 84 4.73 -7.90 -13.41
CA ILE A 84 6.17 -7.58 -13.35
C ILE A 84 6.66 -6.99 -14.67
N ARG A 85 6.25 -7.59 -15.80
CA ARG A 85 6.65 -7.07 -17.10
C ARG A 85 6.09 -5.67 -17.35
N GLN A 86 4.83 -5.43 -16.98
CA GLN A 86 4.19 -4.13 -17.14
C GLN A 86 4.81 -3.07 -16.22
N SER A 87 5.15 -3.43 -14.98
CA SER A 87 5.81 -2.51 -14.03
C SER A 87 7.21 -2.12 -14.53
N GLN A 88 8.00 -3.08 -15.02
CA GLN A 88 9.31 -2.81 -15.61
C GLN A 88 9.22 -1.85 -16.81
N VAL A 89 8.23 -2.04 -17.69
CA VAL A 89 7.98 -1.15 -18.83
C VAL A 89 7.58 0.25 -18.34
N ALA A 90 6.68 0.35 -17.36
CA ALA A 90 6.26 1.62 -16.79
C ALA A 90 7.42 2.39 -16.12
N CYS A 91 8.27 1.69 -15.37
CA CYS A 91 9.46 2.29 -14.74
C CYS A 91 10.45 2.85 -15.77
N LYS A 92 10.62 2.18 -16.93
CA LYS A 92 11.45 2.69 -18.03
C LYS A 92 10.86 3.97 -18.63
N HIS A 93 9.55 3.99 -18.90
CA HIS A 93 8.88 5.18 -19.41
C HIS A 93 8.90 6.35 -18.42
N PHE A 94 8.82 6.08 -17.11
CA PHE A 94 8.94 7.11 -16.07
C PHE A 94 10.34 7.73 -16.07
N HIS A 95 11.41 6.94 -16.18
CA HIS A 95 12.78 7.46 -16.27
C HIS A 95 13.06 8.22 -17.58
N SER A 96 12.38 7.88 -18.68
CA SER A 96 12.53 8.58 -19.96
C SER A 96 11.68 9.85 -20.11
N SER A 97 10.73 10.11 -19.20
CA SER A 97 9.79 11.25 -19.30
C SER A 97 10.23 12.52 -18.55
N THR A 98 11.54 12.70 -18.39
CA THR A 98 12.15 13.96 -17.90
C THR A 98 12.15 15.10 -18.93
N THR A 99 11.49 14.93 -20.08
CA THR A 99 11.38 15.98 -21.11
C THR A 99 9.99 16.61 -21.07
N THR A 100 9.89 17.78 -20.45
CA THR A 100 8.75 18.69 -20.50
C THR A 100 8.28 18.92 -21.93
N ARG A 101 7.10 18.37 -22.29
CA ARG A 101 6.24 18.96 -23.32
C ARG A 101 4.91 19.29 -22.69
N ALA A 102 4.73 20.57 -22.41
CA ALA A 102 3.42 21.13 -22.12
C ALA A 102 2.55 20.95 -23.38
N LEU A 103 1.46 20.20 -23.25
CA LEU A 103 0.34 20.23 -24.17
C LEU A 103 -0.90 20.70 -23.40
N PRO A 104 -1.79 21.50 -24.01
CA PRO A 104 -2.81 22.23 -23.28
C PRO A 104 -4.01 21.35 -22.92
N ASN A 105 -4.52 21.61 -21.71
CA ASN A 105 -5.90 21.44 -21.25
C ASN A 105 -6.74 20.30 -21.83
N ASN A 106 -6.56 19.11 -21.26
CA ASN A 106 -7.67 18.32 -20.75
C ASN A 106 -7.16 17.60 -19.50
N THR A 107 -7.38 18.22 -18.33
CA THR A 107 -6.77 17.83 -17.05
C THR A 107 -7.40 16.55 -16.52
N ILE A 108 -7.05 15.42 -17.13
CA ILE A 108 -7.03 14.15 -16.39
C ILE A 108 -5.96 14.35 -15.30
N PRO A 109 -6.31 14.25 -14.00
CA PRO A 109 -5.32 14.40 -12.94
C PRO A 109 -4.28 13.28 -13.07
N ARG A 110 -3.14 13.61 -13.67
CA ARG A 110 -2.00 12.71 -13.77
C ARG A 110 -1.28 12.74 -12.44
N TRP A 111 -0.87 11.56 -11.96
CA TRP A 111 -0.01 11.47 -10.77
C TRP A 111 1.24 12.33 -10.99
N MET A 112 1.51 13.21 -10.03
CA MET A 112 2.72 14.03 -10.00
C MET A 112 3.53 13.69 -8.75
N LYS A 113 4.83 13.58 -8.97
CA LYS A 113 5.84 13.47 -7.92
C LYS A 113 5.78 14.74 -7.04
N PRO A 114 5.95 14.65 -5.70
CA PRO A 114 6.06 15.84 -4.86
C PRO A 114 7.16 16.77 -5.34
N GLU A 115 6.99 18.07 -5.14
CA GLU A 115 8.04 19.06 -5.38
C GLU A 115 9.29 18.74 -4.54
N LEU A 116 10.46 19.11 -5.05
CA LEU A 116 11.71 18.91 -4.33
C LEU A 116 11.65 19.64 -2.98
N GLY A 117 12.00 18.93 -1.90
CA GLY A 117 11.91 19.46 -0.53
C GLY A 117 10.59 19.15 0.19
N PHE A 118 9.57 18.64 -0.52
CA PHE A 118 8.36 18.13 0.11
C PHE A 118 8.42 16.62 0.34
N ILE A 119 7.89 16.18 1.47
CA ILE A 119 7.64 14.77 1.76
C ILE A 119 6.15 14.48 1.69
N LYS A 120 5.80 13.25 1.36
CA LYS A 120 4.41 12.78 1.29
C LYS A 120 4.12 11.95 2.53
N CYS A 121 3.02 12.23 3.22
CA CYS A 121 2.53 11.39 4.31
C CYS A 121 1.18 10.80 3.90
N ASN A 122 1.15 9.51 3.53
CA ASN A 122 -0.09 8.78 3.31
C ASN A 122 -0.65 8.38 4.67
N VAL A 123 -1.94 8.59 4.85
CA VAL A 123 -2.65 8.33 6.09
C VAL A 123 -3.87 7.50 5.77
N ASP A 124 -4.14 6.49 6.60
CA ASP A 124 -5.25 5.57 6.43
C ASP A 124 -5.68 5.02 7.80
N ALA A 125 -6.92 4.54 7.91
CA ALA A 125 -7.43 3.88 9.09
C ALA A 125 -8.10 2.54 8.75
N SER A 126 -7.92 1.54 9.61
CA SER A 126 -8.67 0.29 9.50
C SER A 126 -9.51 0.05 10.75
N ILE A 127 -10.69 -0.55 10.57
CA ILE A 127 -11.64 -0.82 11.65
C ILE A 127 -11.95 -2.31 11.67
N SER A 128 -11.92 -2.90 12.85
CA SER A 128 -12.42 -4.26 13.11
C SER A 128 -13.57 -4.20 14.12
N SER A 129 -14.79 -4.27 13.60
CA SER A 129 -16.00 -4.28 14.43
C SER A 129 -16.06 -5.51 15.34
N GLU A 130 -15.51 -6.65 14.89
CA GLU A 130 -15.42 -7.89 15.66
C GLU A 130 -14.46 -7.74 16.84
N ALA A 131 -13.26 -7.20 16.60
CA ALA A 131 -12.27 -6.96 17.65
C ALA A 131 -12.59 -5.71 18.50
N ARG A 132 -13.59 -4.92 18.10
CA ARG A 132 -13.92 -3.60 18.67
C ARG A 132 -12.72 -2.67 18.76
N GLN A 133 -11.96 -2.62 17.67
CA GLN A 133 -10.70 -1.89 17.57
C GLN A 133 -10.62 -1.17 16.24
N PHE A 134 -9.85 -0.08 16.23
CA PHE A 134 -9.42 0.59 15.01
C PHE A 134 -7.90 0.83 15.06
N MET A 135 -7.28 0.76 13.90
CA MET A 135 -5.86 1.01 13.69
C MET A 135 -5.68 2.26 12.83
N LEU A 136 -4.71 3.08 13.22
CA LEU A 136 -4.31 4.29 12.54
C LEU A 136 -2.96 4.03 11.88
N GLY A 137 -2.83 4.37 10.61
CA GLY A 137 -1.62 4.16 9.82
C GLY A 137 -1.12 5.45 9.20
N GLY A 138 0.19 5.66 9.25
CA GLY A 138 0.89 6.74 8.54
C GLY A 138 2.15 6.22 7.87
N CYS A 139 2.39 6.65 6.63
CA CYS A 139 3.58 6.30 5.85
C CYS A 139 4.17 7.54 5.17
N ILE A 140 5.42 7.85 5.49
CA ILE A 140 6.18 8.99 4.97
C ILE A 140 7.10 8.51 3.85
N CYS A 141 7.01 9.15 2.69
CA CYS A 141 7.92 8.99 1.57
C CYS A 141 8.58 10.33 1.22
N ASN A 142 9.82 10.31 0.77
CA ASN A 142 10.51 11.52 0.32
C ASN A 142 9.97 12.01 -1.04
N SER A 143 10.54 13.10 -1.55
CA SER A 143 10.17 13.64 -2.86
C SER A 143 10.40 12.65 -3.99
N ASN A 144 11.34 11.71 -3.86
CA ASN A 144 11.58 10.61 -4.81
C ASN A 144 10.51 9.51 -4.80
N GLY A 145 9.59 9.54 -3.84
CA GLY A 145 8.65 8.45 -3.60
C GLY A 145 9.27 7.29 -2.84
N GLU A 146 10.50 7.44 -2.34
CA GLU A 146 11.19 6.42 -1.55
C GLU A 146 10.63 6.43 -0.14
N PHE A 147 10.39 5.24 0.42
CA PHE A 147 9.96 5.07 1.79
C PHE A 147 10.97 5.67 2.76
N MET A 148 10.48 6.41 3.76
CA MET A 148 11.30 6.94 4.85
C MET A 148 10.91 6.29 6.18
N LEU A 149 9.64 6.40 6.57
CA LEU A 149 9.15 6.03 7.88
C LEU A 149 7.69 5.59 7.81
N ALA A 150 7.30 4.66 8.67
CA ALA A 150 5.90 4.32 8.92
C ALA A 150 5.63 4.29 10.42
N ARG A 151 4.38 4.57 10.78
CA ARG A 151 3.89 4.45 12.14
C ARG A 151 2.48 3.87 12.11
N THR A 152 2.23 2.94 13.01
CA THR A 152 0.90 2.46 13.32
C THR A 152 0.59 2.67 14.80
N SER A 153 -0.67 2.88 15.11
CA SER A 153 -1.19 2.79 16.47
C SER A 153 -2.58 2.18 16.41
N PHE A 154 -3.07 1.67 17.53
CA PHE A 154 -4.42 1.14 17.62
C PHE A 154 -5.12 1.70 18.85
N SER A 155 -6.44 1.62 18.85
CA SER A 155 -7.28 2.03 19.95
C SER A 155 -8.55 1.18 19.98
N HIS A 156 -9.13 1.06 21.17
CA HIS A 156 -10.38 0.32 21.37
C HIS A 156 -11.56 1.23 21.09
N GLY A 157 -12.58 0.69 20.44
CA GLY A 157 -13.80 1.42 20.09
C GLY A 157 -14.37 0.97 18.76
N ASN A 158 -15.65 1.26 18.59
CA ASN A 158 -16.34 1.15 17.32
C ASN A 158 -16.72 2.57 16.90
N ILE A 159 -15.93 3.14 16.01
CA ILE A 159 -16.15 4.48 15.47
C ILE A 159 -16.50 4.38 13.98
N PRO A 160 -17.24 5.36 13.43
CA PRO A 160 -17.46 5.46 11.99
C PRO A 160 -16.15 5.58 11.21
N ALA A 161 -16.14 5.11 9.96
CA ALA A 161 -14.98 5.19 9.07
C ALA A 161 -14.42 6.61 8.98
N ALA A 162 -15.27 7.62 8.77
CA ALA A 162 -14.83 9.01 8.69
C ALA A 162 -14.15 9.52 9.98
N GLU A 163 -14.56 9.05 11.16
CA GLU A 163 -13.92 9.40 12.43
C GLU A 163 -12.58 8.69 12.61
N ALA A 164 -12.46 7.44 12.16
CA ALA A 164 -11.19 6.72 12.17
C ALA A 164 -10.17 7.38 11.24
N GLU A 165 -10.60 7.79 10.05
CA GLU A 165 -9.78 8.53 9.09
C GLU A 165 -9.32 9.87 9.65
N ALA A 166 -10.24 10.63 10.26
CA ALA A 166 -9.92 11.89 10.93
C ALA A 166 -8.92 11.69 12.08
N SER A 167 -9.09 10.61 12.85
CA SER A 167 -8.20 10.24 13.95
C SER A 167 -6.81 9.87 13.44
N SER A 168 -6.73 9.15 12.32
CA SER A 168 -5.46 8.78 11.69
C SER A 168 -4.73 10.02 11.19
N PHE A 169 -5.45 10.93 10.56
CA PHE A 169 -4.91 12.22 10.12
C PHE A 169 -4.37 13.05 11.28
N LEU A 170 -5.12 13.16 12.37
CA LEU A 170 -4.68 13.86 13.57
C LEU A 170 -3.41 13.24 14.17
N ALA A 171 -3.38 11.91 14.29
CA ALA A 171 -2.21 11.19 14.79
C ALA A 171 -0.97 11.41 13.90
N ALA A 172 -1.14 11.36 12.58
CA ALA A 172 -0.08 11.61 11.62
C ALA A 172 0.42 13.06 11.67
N ALA A 173 -0.48 14.03 11.81
CA ALA A 173 -0.12 15.45 11.95
C ALA A 173 0.71 15.72 13.21
N HIS A 174 0.31 15.15 14.35
CA HIS A 174 1.09 15.21 15.58
C HIS A 174 2.46 14.53 15.42
N TRP A 175 2.49 13.35 14.80
CA TRP A 175 3.73 12.62 14.57
C TRP A 175 4.72 13.41 13.71
N VAL A 176 4.27 13.95 12.58
CA VAL A 176 5.06 14.80 11.68
C VAL A 176 5.57 16.05 12.41
N SER A 177 4.73 16.68 13.22
CA SER A 177 5.11 17.85 14.03
C SER A 177 6.18 17.52 15.07
N GLN A 178 6.06 16.39 15.78
CA GLN A 178 7.06 15.92 16.76
C GLN A 178 8.42 15.65 16.11
N MET A 179 8.44 15.28 14.84
CA MET A 179 9.66 15.07 14.07
C MET A 179 10.28 16.36 13.50
N GLY A 180 9.63 17.51 13.67
CA GLY A 180 10.09 18.79 13.12
C GLY A 180 9.98 18.88 11.58
N LEU A 181 9.11 18.06 10.96
CA LEU A 181 8.92 18.06 9.52
C LEU A 181 7.93 19.16 9.10
N THR A 182 8.36 20.07 8.24
CA THR A 182 7.62 21.31 7.91
C THR A 182 6.97 21.34 6.52
N HIS A 183 7.50 20.59 5.56
CA HIS A 183 7.05 20.58 4.17
C HIS A 183 6.37 19.25 3.82
N VAL A 184 5.19 19.01 4.41
CA VAL A 184 4.49 17.72 4.32
C VAL A 184 3.20 17.83 3.52
N ILE A 185 3.05 16.94 2.54
CA ILE A 185 1.82 16.75 1.79
C ILE A 185 1.10 15.51 2.33
N PHE A 186 0.04 15.73 3.10
CA PHE A 186 -0.84 14.64 3.55
C PHE A 186 -1.68 14.10 2.39
N LYS A 187 -1.79 12.78 2.29
CA LYS A 187 -2.67 12.08 1.36
C LYS A 187 -3.71 11.32 2.16
N LEU A 188 -4.96 11.60 1.82
CA LEU A 188 -6.16 11.04 2.43
C LEU A 188 -6.96 10.38 1.30
N ASP A 189 -7.59 9.26 1.58
CA ASP A 189 -8.55 8.59 0.71
C ASP A 189 -10.02 8.82 1.15
N CYS A 190 -10.22 9.47 2.30
CA CYS A 190 -11.52 9.90 2.78
C CYS A 190 -11.96 11.26 2.19
N THR A 191 -12.81 11.21 1.15
CA THR A 191 -13.38 12.42 0.51
C THR A 191 -14.09 13.33 1.51
N GLN A 192 -14.89 12.76 2.42
CA GLN A 192 -15.63 13.53 3.43
C GLN A 192 -14.69 14.35 4.34
N LEU A 193 -13.59 13.73 4.80
CA LEU A 193 -12.58 14.41 5.60
C LEU A 193 -11.87 15.49 4.78
N TYR A 194 -11.47 15.17 3.56
CA TYR A 194 -10.81 16.10 2.65
C TYR A 194 -11.64 17.37 2.40
N ASP A 195 -12.93 17.21 2.10
CA ASP A 195 -13.86 18.31 1.85
C ASP A 195 -14.11 19.14 3.13
N SER A 196 -14.23 18.47 4.28
CA SER A 196 -14.39 19.13 5.58
C SER A 196 -13.18 20.01 5.93
N LEU A 197 -11.96 19.52 5.70
CA LEU A 197 -10.73 20.30 5.92
C LEU A 197 -10.64 21.52 4.99
N ARG A 198 -11.11 21.41 3.75
CA ARG A 198 -11.12 22.53 2.79
C ARG A 198 -12.19 23.56 3.09
N SER A 199 -13.39 23.13 3.47
CA SER A 199 -14.50 24.04 3.76
C SER A 199 -14.22 24.95 4.98
N ASN A 200 -13.45 24.46 5.97
CA ASN A 200 -13.05 25.24 7.15
C ASN A 200 -12.04 26.36 6.84
N ARG A 201 -11.24 26.26 5.76
CA ARG A 201 -10.36 27.38 5.33
C ARG A 201 -11.15 28.62 4.89
N HIS A 202 -12.35 28.43 4.33
CA HIS A 202 -13.18 29.54 3.87
C HIS A 202 -13.95 30.24 5.01
N LYS A 203 -14.09 29.59 6.16
CA LYS A 203 -14.78 30.17 7.33
C LYS A 203 -13.86 30.96 8.26
N ASN A 204 -12.56 30.64 8.30
CA ASN A 204 -11.58 31.29 9.16
C ASN A 204 -10.84 32.48 8.50
N SER A 205 -11.40 33.03 7.41
CA SER A 205 -10.87 34.21 6.68
C SER A 205 -11.76 35.45 6.84
N LYS A 206 -12.47 35.59 7.97
CA LYS A 206 -13.21 36.80 8.32
C LYS A 206 -12.72 37.35 9.65
#